data_AF-A0A6N7MC11-F1
#
_entry.id   AF-A0A6N7MC11-F1
#
_cell.length_a   1.000
_cell.length_b   1.000
_cell.length_c   1.000
_cell.angle_alpha   90.00
_cell.angle_beta   90.00
_cell.angle_gamma   90.00
#
_symmetry.space_group_name_H-M   'P 1'
#
loop_
_entity.id
_entity.type
_entity.pdbx_description
1 polymer ?
#
loop_
_entity_poly.entity_id
_entity_poly.type
_entity_poly.pdbx_seq_one_letter_code
_entity_poly.pdbx_strand_id
1 'polypeptide(L)'
;MHELSIAMNIIDIAGEYAEKANAKVVHRIDIEVGELSGVVFEALEFAMENAKKNTILEKTECSIIRIPGKVHCENCSYEFDTDNVYTECPKCGDYRQEIIQGRELRVKSLTVE
;
A
#
# COMPACT_ATOMS: atom_id res chain seq x y z
N MET A 1 -17.05 -1.99 2.47
CA MET A 1 -16.23 -2.26 3.67
C MET A 1 -15.04 -3.14 3.27
N HIS A 2 -14.24 -2.70 2.30
CA HIS A 2 -13.05 -3.45 1.85
C HIS A 2 -11.79 -2.95 2.59
N GLU A 3 -11.73 -1.63 2.83
CA GLU A 3 -10.64 -0.90 3.46
C GLU A 3 -10.53 -1.20 4.95
N LEU A 4 -11.65 -1.39 5.66
CA LEU A 4 -11.63 -1.81 7.07
C LEU A 4 -10.99 -3.18 7.24
N SER A 5 -11.33 -4.14 6.38
CA SER A 5 -10.74 -5.48 6.40
C SER A 5 -9.24 -5.45 6.10
N ILE A 6 -8.81 -4.59 5.16
CA ILE A 6 -7.39 -4.34 4.89
C ILE A 6 -6.70 -3.77 6.14
N ALA A 7 -7.27 -2.73 6.75
CA ALA A 7 -6.69 -2.10 7.92
C ALA A 7 -6.56 -3.07 9.10
N MET A 8 -7.60 -3.86 9.39
CA MET A 8 -7.55 -4.89 10.43
C MET A 8 -6.43 -5.90 10.16
N ASN A 9 -6.30 -6.38 8.92
CA ASN A 9 -5.24 -7.31 8.55
C ASN A 9 -3.84 -6.71 8.73
N ILE A 10 -3.66 -5.42 8.39
CA ILE A 10 -2.39 -4.71 8.61
C ILE A 10 -2.06 -4.61 10.10
N ILE A 11 -3.05 -4.26 10.94
CA ILE A 11 -2.90 -4.19 12.40
C ILE A 11 -2.53 -5.56 12.98
N ASP A 12 -3.18 -6.63 12.52
CA ASP A 12 -2.88 -8.00 12.95
C ASP A 12 -1.43 -8.39 12.59
N ILE A 13 -1.03 -8.18 11.33
CA ILE A 13 0.35 -8.43 10.86
C ILE A 13 1.35 -7.65 11.71
N ALA A 14 1.08 -6.36 11.94
CA ALA A 14 1.96 -5.48 12.69
C ALA A 14 2.08 -5.90 14.17
N GLY A 15 0.97 -6.32 14.78
CA GLY A 15 0.93 -6.89 16.13
C GLY A 15 1.77 -8.16 16.23
N GLU A 16 1.61 -9.10 15.28
CA GLU A 16 2.42 -10.32 15.25
C GLU A 16 3.93 -10.04 15.15
N TYR A 17 4.34 -9.06 14.34
CA TYR A 17 5.75 -8.68 14.22
C TYR A 17 6.28 -8.00 15.49
N ALA A 18 5.46 -7.14 16.13
CA ALA A 18 5.81 -6.51 17.40
C ALA A 18 6.01 -7.55 18.50
N GLU A 19 5.10 -8.54 18.60
CA GLU A 19 5.23 -9.65 19.54
C GLU A 19 6.49 -10.49 19.29
N LYS A 20 6.77 -10.85 18.03
CA LYS A 20 7.99 -11.57 17.65
C LYS A 20 9.27 -10.80 18.01
N ALA A 21 9.21 -9.47 17.95
CA ALA A 21 10.31 -8.59 18.34
C ALA A 21 10.41 -8.35 19.86
N ASN A 22 9.48 -8.88 20.67
CA ASN A 22 9.30 -8.53 22.08
C ASN A 22 9.16 -7.01 22.32
N ALA A 23 8.59 -6.31 21.33
CA ALA A 23 8.36 -4.89 21.41
C ALA A 23 7.27 -4.57 22.43
N LYS A 24 7.49 -3.54 23.22
CA LYS A 24 6.50 -2.96 24.14
C LYS A 24 5.70 -1.85 23.48
N VAL A 25 6.30 -1.18 22.50
CA VAL A 25 5.70 -0.05 21.81
C VAL A 25 5.98 -0.14 20.31
N VAL A 26 4.94 0.11 19.50
CA VAL A 26 5.07 0.33 18.06
C VAL A 26 4.91 1.83 17.80
N HIS A 27 5.98 2.49 17.39
CA HIS A 27 5.98 3.94 17.15
C HIS A 27 5.39 4.29 15.78
N ARG A 28 5.73 3.51 14.75
CA ARG A 28 5.33 3.80 13.37
C ARG A 28 5.20 2.53 12.52
N ILE A 29 4.21 2.53 11.62
CA ILE A 29 4.06 1.56 10.52
C ILE A 29 4.12 2.32 9.21
N ASP A 30 4.98 1.86 8.29
CA ASP A 30 4.98 2.31 6.91
C ASP A 30 4.29 1.28 6.02
N ILE A 31 3.32 1.73 5.23
CA ILE A 31 2.50 0.87 4.36
C ILE A 31 2.68 1.37 2.93
N GLU A 32 3.12 0.49 2.03
CA GLU A 32 3.17 0.80 0.61
C GLU A 32 1.85 0.41 -0.04
N VAL A 33 1.21 1.39 -0.68
CA VAL A 33 -0.07 1.23 -1.37
C VAL A 33 0.06 1.81 -2.77
N GLY A 34 -0.13 0.96 -3.77
CA GLY A 34 -0.05 1.33 -5.16
C GLY A 34 -1.32 2.03 -5.65
N GLU A 35 -1.16 3.03 -6.51
CA GLU A 35 -2.30 3.81 -7.06
C GLU A 35 -3.24 2.98 -7.94
N LEU A 36 -2.75 1.86 -8.50
CA LEU A 36 -3.51 0.91 -9.31
C LEU A 36 -4.05 -0.28 -8.48
N SER A 37 -3.91 -0.27 -7.15
CA SER A 37 -4.42 -1.32 -6.25
C SER A 37 -5.94 -1.29 -6.09
N GLY A 38 -6.58 -0.17 -6.43
CA GLY A 38 -8.02 0.05 -6.19
C GLY A 38 -8.36 0.46 -4.76
N VAL A 39 -7.35 0.66 -3.90
CA VAL A 39 -7.54 1.14 -2.52
C VAL A 39 -7.80 2.64 -2.52
N VAL A 40 -8.84 3.07 -1.79
CA VAL A 40 -9.10 4.48 -1.52
C VAL A 40 -8.27 4.93 -0.32
N PHE A 41 -7.24 5.75 -0.55
CA PHE A 41 -6.25 6.14 0.46
C PHE A 41 -6.89 6.76 1.70
N GLU A 42 -7.78 7.74 1.52
CA GLU A 42 -8.43 8.45 2.63
C GLU A 42 -9.32 7.52 3.46
N ALA A 43 -9.94 6.53 2.80
CA ALA A 43 -10.74 5.52 3.49
C ALA A 43 -9.86 4.51 4.25
N LEU A 44 -8.69 4.16 3.72
CA LEU A 44 -7.71 3.32 4.41
C LEU A 44 -7.12 4.05 5.62
N GLU A 45 -6.75 5.32 5.50
CA GLU A 45 -6.27 6.15 6.63
C GLU A 45 -7.31 6.19 7.75
N PHE A 46 -8.56 6.48 7.41
CA PHE A 46 -9.66 6.45 8.38
C PHE A 46 -9.87 5.07 9.00
N ALA A 47 -9.78 4.01 8.20
CA ALA A 47 -9.93 2.64 8.68
C ALA A 47 -8.79 2.25 9.64
N MET A 48 -7.54 2.63 9.34
CA MET A 48 -6.37 2.39 10.19
C MET A 48 -6.53 3.03 11.57
N GLU A 49 -6.98 4.29 11.62
CA GLU A 49 -7.24 5.00 12.88
C GLU A 49 -8.30 4.33 13.75
N ASN A 50 -9.27 3.64 13.15
CA ASN A 50 -10.28 2.89 13.89
C ASN A 50 -9.80 1.49 14.27
N ALA A 51 -9.08 0.81 13.37
CA ALA A 51 -8.59 -0.55 13.56
C ALA A 51 -7.52 -0.65 14.68
N LYS A 52 -6.70 0.39 14.87
CA LYS A 52 -5.65 0.39 15.90
C LYS A 52 -6.16 0.56 17.34
N LYS A 53 -7.42 0.95 17.55
CA LYS A 53 -7.98 1.20 18.89
C LYS A 53 -8.02 -0.08 19.72
N ASN A 54 -7.67 0.01 21.00
CA ASN A 54 -7.58 -1.12 21.93
C ASN A 54 -6.54 -2.18 21.51
N THR A 55 -5.49 -1.78 20.81
CA THR A 55 -4.36 -2.65 20.44
C THR A 55 -3.03 -2.06 20.92
N ILE A 56 -1.94 -2.83 20.86
CA ILE A 56 -0.58 -2.30 21.11
C ILE A 56 -0.19 -1.17 20.14
N LEU A 57 -0.93 -1.04 19.02
CA LEU A 57 -0.70 -0.06 17.97
C LEU A 57 -1.55 1.21 18.12
N GLU A 58 -2.29 1.36 19.22
CA GLU A 58 -3.25 2.47 19.38
C GLU A 58 -2.62 3.86 19.25
N LYS A 59 -1.35 3.99 19.64
CA LYS A 59 -0.58 5.25 19.55
C LYS A 59 0.37 5.31 18.36
N THR A 60 0.32 4.32 17.47
CA THR A 60 1.21 4.20 16.34
C THR A 60 0.87 5.22 15.25
N GLU A 61 1.91 5.85 14.70
CA GLU A 61 1.81 6.64 13.47
C GLU A 61 1.68 5.70 12.27
N CYS A 62 0.61 5.88 11.48
CA CYS A 62 0.40 5.13 10.25
C CYS A 62 0.81 6.00 9.06
N SER A 63 1.87 5.62 8.35
CA SER A 63 2.36 6.34 7.16
C SER A 63 2.04 5.53 5.91
N ILE A 64 1.21 6.09 5.03
CA ILE A 64 0.92 5.48 3.72
C ILE A 64 1.84 6.08 2.67
N ILE A 65 2.68 5.22 2.09
CA ILE A 65 3.58 5.53 1.00
C ILE A 65 2.87 5.17 -0.30
N ARG A 66 2.49 6.19 -1.07
CA ARG A 66 1.84 6.02 -2.37
C ARG A 66 2.87 5.57 -3.41
N ILE A 67 2.59 4.46 -4.09
CA ILE A 67 3.45 3.94 -5.15
C ILE A 67 2.79 4.25 -6.50
N PRO A 68 3.44 5.04 -7.37
CA PRO A 68 2.86 5.40 -8.66
C PRO A 68 2.73 4.17 -9.55
N GLY A 69 1.67 4.18 -10.36
CA GLY A 69 1.45 3.18 -11.40
C GLY A 69 2.53 3.26 -12.47
N LYS A 70 3.15 2.12 -12.80
CA LYS A 70 4.08 2.01 -13.92
C LYS A 70 3.76 0.79 -14.76
N VAL A 71 3.83 0.98 -16.06
CA VAL A 71 3.51 -0.03 -17.06
C VAL A 71 4.66 -0.21 -18.05
N HIS A 72 4.76 -1.41 -18.59
CA HIS A 72 5.67 -1.79 -19.65
C HIS A 72 4.86 -2.08 -20.93
N CYS A 73 5.12 -1.35 -22.01
CA CYS A 73 4.47 -1.63 -23.29
C CYS A 73 5.01 -2.94 -23.90
N GLU A 74 4.13 -3.91 -24.13
CA GLU A 74 4.50 -5.21 -24.69
C GLU A 74 4.96 -5.13 -26.15
N ASN A 75 4.61 -4.06 -26.87
CA ASN A 75 4.94 -3.90 -28.29
C ASN A 75 6.30 -3.22 -28.54
N CYS A 76 6.63 -2.19 -27.76
CA CYS A 76 7.84 -1.38 -27.99
C CYS A 76 8.80 -1.31 -26.78
N SER A 77 8.48 -2.04 -25.72
CA SER A 77 9.24 -2.15 -24.47
C SER A 77 9.46 -0.82 -23.75
N TYR A 78 8.65 0.19 -24.05
CA TYR A 78 8.72 1.48 -23.37
C TYR A 78 8.00 1.41 -22.03
N GLU A 79 8.67 1.85 -20.97
CA GLU A 79 8.08 1.98 -19.64
C GLU A 79 7.63 3.41 -19.41
N PHE A 80 6.45 3.56 -18.81
CA PHE A 80 5.88 4.87 -18.51
C PHE A 80 4.98 4.81 -17.27
N ASP A 81 4.86 5.96 -16.61
CA ASP A 81 3.95 6.11 -15.49
C ASP A 81 2.51 6.24 -15.99
N THR A 82 1.56 5.69 -15.24
CA THR A 82 0.14 5.77 -15.57
C THR A 82 -0.71 5.79 -14.31
N ASP A 83 -1.77 6.57 -14.34
CA ASP A 83 -2.81 6.61 -13.31
C ASP A 83 -3.93 5.59 -13.58
N ASN A 84 -3.99 5.04 -14.80
CA ASN A 84 -4.99 4.05 -15.20
C ASN A 84 -4.46 3.07 -16.27
N VAL A 85 -5.08 1.90 -16.38
CA VAL A 85 -4.63 0.82 -17.28
C VAL A 85 -5.10 0.97 -18.73
N TYR A 86 -5.80 2.07 -19.05
CA TYR A 86 -6.38 2.32 -20.37
C TYR A 86 -5.58 3.36 -21.16
N THR A 87 -4.46 3.85 -20.61
CA THR A 87 -3.55 4.79 -21.28
C THR A 87 -2.81 4.11 -22.41
N GLU A 88 -2.81 4.71 -23.60
CA GLU A 88 -2.00 4.23 -24.73
C GLU A 88 -0.51 4.50 -24.51
N CYS A 89 0.34 3.65 -25.08
CA CYS A 89 1.77 3.86 -25.01
C CYS A 89 2.17 5.16 -25.73
N PRO A 90 2.82 6.12 -25.06
CA PRO A 90 3.17 7.41 -25.66
C PRO A 90 4.22 7.32 -26.78
N LYS A 91 4.88 6.15 -26.92
CA LYS A 91 5.91 5.92 -27.94
C LYS A 91 5.37 5.27 -29.21
N CYS A 92 4.39 4.37 -29.12
CA CYS A 92 3.90 3.60 -30.28
C CYS A 92 2.38 3.57 -30.45
N GLY A 93 1.60 4.12 -29.49
CA GLY A 93 0.14 4.14 -29.52
C GLY A 93 -0.54 2.79 -29.25
N ASP A 94 0.21 1.75 -28.87
CA ASP A 94 -0.37 0.45 -28.50
C ASP A 94 -0.95 0.49 -27.08
N TYR A 95 -1.99 -0.29 -26.83
CA TYR A 95 -2.66 -0.41 -25.53
C TYR A 95 -2.18 -1.63 -24.74
N ARG A 96 -1.50 -2.58 -25.41
CA ARG A 96 -0.96 -3.79 -24.78
C ARG A 96 0.20 -3.42 -23.85
N GLN A 97 -0.04 -3.59 -22.57
CA GLN A 97 0.87 -3.19 -21.52
C GLN A 97 0.73 -4.10 -20.30
N GLU A 98 1.86 -4.35 -19.65
CA GLU A 98 1.95 -5.06 -18.39
C GLU A 98 2.15 -4.06 -17.25
N ILE A 99 1.43 -4.21 -16.14
CA ILE A 99 1.66 -3.40 -14.94
C ILE A 99 2.85 -3.97 -14.19
N ILE A 100 3.90 -3.17 -14.05
CA ILE A 100 5.14 -3.54 -13.36
C ILE A 100 5.27 -2.89 -11.98
N GLN A 101 4.47 -1.85 -11.69
CA GLN A 101 4.44 -1.16 -10.39
C GLN A 101 3.07 -0.51 -10.14
N GLY A 102 2.72 -0.25 -8.89
CA GLY A 102 1.50 0.46 -8.50
C GLY A 102 0.35 -0.47 -8.08
N ARG A 103 0.62 -1.76 -7.87
CA ARG A 103 -0.34 -2.74 -7.33
C ARG A 103 -0.03 -3.16 -5.89
N GLU A 104 0.91 -2.48 -5.25
CA GLU A 104 1.40 -2.83 -3.94
C GLU A 104 0.30 -2.64 -2.89
N LEU A 105 0.25 -3.56 -1.92
CA LEU A 105 -0.46 -3.41 -0.67
C LEU A 105 0.31 -4.23 0.37
N ARG A 106 1.26 -3.59 1.05
CA ARG A 106 2.15 -4.29 1.99
C ARG A 106 2.65 -3.39 3.11
N VAL A 107 2.93 -4.02 4.26
CA VAL A 107 3.68 -3.38 5.34
C VAL A 107 5.16 -3.36 4.95
N LYS A 108 5.74 -2.16 4.84
CA LYS A 108 7.14 -1.95 4.46
C LYS A 108 8.07 -2.04 5.66
N SER A 109 7.72 -1.38 6.76
CA SER A 109 8.54 -1.28 7.95
C SER A 109 7.70 -1.04 9.20
N LEU A 110 8.22 -1.51 10.33
CA LEU A 110 7.73 -1.20 11.67
C LEU A 110 8.88 -0.62 12.50
N THR A 111 8.61 0.49 13.17
CA THR A 111 9.51 1.08 14.15
C THR A 111 9.03 0.71 15.54
N VAL A 112 9.85 -0.01 16.29
CA VAL A 112 9.47 -0.62 17.59
C VAL A 112 10.50 -0.35 18.67
N GLU A 113 10.08 -0.44 19.94
CA GLU A 113 10.90 -0.35 21.16
C GLU A 113 10.60 -1.49 22.13
#